data_AF-A0A090M5E6-F1
#
_entry.id   AF-A0A090M5E6-F1
#
_cell.length_a   1.000
_cell.length_b   1.000
_cell.length_c   1.000
_cell.angle_alpha   90.00
_cell.angle_beta   90.00
_cell.angle_gamma   90.00
#
_symmetry.space_group_name_H-M   'P 1'
#
loop_
_entity.id
_entity.type
_entity.pdbx_description
1 polymer ?
#
loop_
_entity_poly.entity_id
_entity_poly.type
_entity_poly.pdbx_seq_one_letter_code
_entity_poly.pdbx_strand_id
1 'polypeptide(L)'
;MRALARTPSIPAFARARCTASARDRRAVVRRGDLGGSYGDTFNDVDSVLMNYFTFRALKETLAQIQETDLSPGKGEYKWLYNFAATEYQNRGDEFVKKLFAEGRSDHAQRILAQRVVLMRRWRSYFNRGLGGEKAQEKFERTNLDILRATLVCSLERSTDESLAEDPDCADPDMLYNRILKENEDDS
;
A
#
# COMPACT_ATOMS: atom_id res chain seq x y z
N MET A 1 8.60 31.01 22.62
CA MET A 1 8.06 29.63 22.71
C MET A 1 7.93 29.06 21.29
N ARG A 2 8.78 28.10 20.91
CA ARG A 2 8.76 27.46 19.59
C ARG A 2 7.82 26.25 19.63
N ALA A 3 6.78 26.24 18.80
CA ALA A 3 5.92 25.08 18.60
C ALA A 3 6.61 24.08 17.65
N LEU A 4 6.80 22.85 18.10
CA LEU A 4 7.35 21.75 17.31
C LEU A 4 6.29 21.24 16.32
N ALA A 5 6.67 21.14 15.05
CA ALA A 5 5.84 20.58 14.00
C ALA A 5 5.60 19.08 14.23
N ARG A 6 4.33 18.66 14.28
CA ARG A 6 3.94 17.25 14.24
C ARG A 6 4.18 16.70 12.84
N THR A 7 5.12 15.78 12.71
CA THR A 7 5.29 14.94 11.52
C THR A 7 4.08 14.00 11.38
N PRO A 8 3.56 13.77 10.17
CA PRO A 8 2.56 12.73 9.97
C PRO A 8 3.22 11.36 10.17
N SER A 9 2.79 10.64 11.21
CA SER A 9 3.22 9.27 11.45
C SER A 9 2.68 8.38 10.33
N ILE A 10 3.58 7.84 9.54
CA ILE A 10 3.31 6.69 8.67
C ILE A 10 2.75 5.58 9.57
N PRO A 11 1.60 4.95 9.26
CA PRO A 11 1.12 3.84 10.07
C PRO A 11 2.21 2.78 10.12
N ALA A 12 2.63 2.42 11.33
CA ALA A 12 3.52 1.29 11.56
C ALA A 12 2.89 0.08 10.90
N PHE A 13 3.59 -0.51 9.93
CA PHE A 13 3.17 -1.75 9.28
C PHE A 13 2.91 -2.78 10.38
N ALA A 14 1.66 -3.20 10.50
CA ALA A 14 1.27 -4.26 11.42
C ALA A 14 2.18 -5.47 11.16
N ARG A 15 2.72 -6.04 12.24
CA ARG A 15 3.46 -7.30 12.22
C ARG A 15 2.55 -8.33 11.52
N ALA A 16 2.91 -8.74 10.31
CA ALA A 16 2.15 -9.74 9.58
C ALA A 16 2.17 -11.03 10.40
N ARG A 17 1.03 -11.40 11.00
CA ARG A 17 0.87 -12.75 11.51
C ARG A 17 0.80 -13.65 10.28
N CYS A 18 1.65 -14.67 10.20
CA CYS A 18 1.48 -15.74 9.21
C CYS A 18 0.12 -16.39 9.54
N THR A 19 -0.94 -15.99 8.85
CA THR A 19 -2.25 -16.63 8.95
C THR A 19 -2.23 -17.78 7.97
N ALA A 20 -2.31 -19.01 8.49
CA ALA A 20 -2.41 -20.20 7.68
C ALA A 20 -3.74 -20.15 6.91
N SER A 21 -3.71 -19.64 5.69
CA SER A 21 -4.84 -19.78 4.77
C SER A 21 -4.75 -21.15 4.12
N ALA A 22 -5.73 -22.01 4.41
CA ALA A 22 -5.90 -23.29 3.74
C ALA A 22 -5.99 -23.06 2.23
N ARG A 23 -5.06 -23.67 1.48
CA ARG A 23 -4.99 -23.55 0.01
C ARG A 23 -6.19 -24.25 -0.63
N ASP A 24 -7.25 -23.52 -0.93
CA ASP A 24 -8.23 -23.96 -1.92
C ASP A 24 -7.62 -23.83 -3.33
N ARG A 25 -7.11 -24.94 -3.85
CA ARG A 25 -6.51 -25.02 -5.19
C ARG A 25 -7.61 -25.07 -6.25
N ARG A 26 -8.33 -23.96 -6.46
CA ARG A 26 -9.17 -23.81 -7.66
C ARG A 26 -9.29 -22.37 -8.16
N ALA A 27 -8.16 -21.71 -8.41
CA ALA A 27 -8.13 -20.56 -9.30
C ALA A 27 -7.82 -21.03 -10.72
N VAL A 28 -8.86 -21.26 -11.53
CA VAL A 28 -8.72 -21.38 -12.98
C VAL A 28 -8.31 -20.00 -13.49
N VAL A 29 -7.01 -19.81 -13.72
CA VAL A 29 -6.50 -18.66 -14.46
C VAL A 29 -7.04 -18.78 -15.88
N ARG A 30 -7.98 -17.91 -16.24
CA ARG A 30 -8.50 -17.81 -17.60
C ARG A 30 -7.31 -17.47 -18.51
N ARG A 31 -6.93 -18.39 -19.40
CA ARG A 31 -5.92 -18.17 -20.44
C ARG A 31 -6.40 -17.04 -21.37
N GLY A 32 -6.01 -15.82 -21.06
CA GLY A 32 -6.16 -14.65 -21.91
C GLY A 32 -5.45 -13.52 -21.19
N ASP A 33 -4.43 -12.93 -21.83
CA ASP A 33 -3.67 -11.76 -21.37
C ASP A 33 -2.47 -11.95 -20.42
N LEU A 34 -1.87 -13.14 -20.32
CA LEU A 34 -0.50 -13.22 -19.78
C LEU A 34 0.58 -12.84 -20.82
N GLY A 35 0.18 -12.56 -22.06
CA GLY A 35 1.04 -12.10 -23.15
C GLY A 35 0.57 -10.74 -23.64
N GLY A 36 0.83 -9.69 -22.86
CA GLY A 36 0.62 -8.31 -23.29
C GLY A 36 1.75 -7.85 -24.20
N SER A 37 1.41 -7.18 -25.31
CA SER A 37 2.36 -6.39 -26.09
C SER A 37 3.05 -5.38 -25.16
N TYR A 38 4.37 -5.49 -24.98
CA TYR A 38 5.20 -4.50 -24.28
C TYR A 38 5.31 -3.22 -25.12
N GLY A 39 4.19 -2.57 -25.43
CA GLY A 39 4.23 -1.24 -26.00
C GLY A 39 4.88 -0.32 -24.96
N ASP A 40 5.96 0.38 -25.35
CA ASP A 40 6.77 1.30 -24.53
C ASP A 40 6.02 2.56 -24.06
N THR A 41 4.71 2.47 -23.82
CA THR A 41 3.87 3.62 -23.47
C THR A 41 3.27 3.47 -22.09
N PHE A 42 3.56 4.45 -21.23
CA PHE A 42 3.06 4.58 -19.86
C PHE A 42 1.77 5.42 -19.79
N ASN A 43 0.92 5.37 -20.83
CA ASN A 43 -0.29 6.20 -20.93
C ASN A 43 -1.30 5.92 -19.80
N ASP A 44 -1.32 4.69 -19.31
CA ASP A 44 -2.09 4.28 -18.14
C ASP A 44 -1.57 4.95 -16.87
N VAL A 45 -0.24 5.01 -16.68
CA VAL A 45 0.40 5.72 -15.57
C VAL A 45 0.11 7.22 -15.65
N ASP A 46 0.16 7.82 -16.84
CA ASP A 46 -0.18 9.23 -17.03
C ASP A 46 -1.61 9.52 -16.60
N SER A 47 -2.55 8.63 -16.94
CA SER A 47 -3.95 8.75 -16.53
C SER A 47 -4.12 8.65 -15.01
N VAL A 48 -3.41 7.71 -14.36
CA VAL A 48 -3.40 7.57 -12.90
C VAL A 48 -2.82 8.81 -12.22
N LEU A 49 -1.70 9.33 -12.73
CA LEU A 49 -1.07 10.54 -12.20
C LEU A 49 -2.01 11.74 -12.34
N MET A 50 -2.64 11.92 -13.50
CA MET A 50 -3.59 13.02 -13.73
C MET A 50 -4.76 12.99 -12.75
N ASN A 51 -5.33 11.80 -12.51
CA ASN A 51 -6.40 11.62 -11.54
C ASN A 51 -5.91 11.90 -10.11
N TYR A 52 -4.75 11.35 -9.72
CA TYR A 52 -4.18 11.56 -8.40
C TYR A 52 -3.85 13.03 -8.11
N PHE A 53 -3.27 13.76 -9.07
CA PHE A 53 -2.99 15.19 -8.90
C PHE A 53 -4.27 16.02 -8.86
N THR A 54 -5.33 15.60 -9.56
CA THR A 54 -6.65 16.24 -9.46
C THR A 54 -7.26 16.02 -8.07
N PHE A 55 -7.18 14.80 -7.52
CA PHE A 55 -7.59 14.52 -6.14
C PHE A 55 -6.80 15.35 -5.12
N ARG A 56 -5.48 15.42 -5.29
CA ARG A 56 -4.62 16.18 -4.40
C ARG A 56 -4.93 17.68 -4.43
N ALA A 57 -5.15 18.24 -5.62
CA ALA A 57 -5.60 19.61 -5.79
C ALA A 57 -6.95 19.86 -5.10
N LEU A 58 -7.91 18.94 -5.23
CA LEU A 58 -9.19 19.02 -4.51
C LEU A 58 -8.99 19.04 -2.98
N LYS A 59 -8.10 18.20 -2.42
CA LYS A 59 -7.78 18.23 -0.99
C LYS A 59 -7.17 19.56 -0.54
N GLU A 60 -6.25 20.12 -1.33
CA GLU A 60 -5.65 21.42 -1.04
C GLU A 60 -6.69 22.56 -1.14
N THR A 61 -7.58 22.50 -2.12
CA THR A 61 -8.71 23.43 -2.24
C THR A 61 -9.66 23.32 -1.03
N LEU A 62 -10.02 22.12 -0.61
CA LEU A 62 -10.85 21.89 0.59
C LEU A 62 -10.19 22.44 1.86
N ALA A 63 -8.89 22.22 2.03
CA ALA A 63 -8.14 22.76 3.17
C ALA A 63 -8.13 24.30 3.17
N GLN A 64 -7.90 24.92 2.00
CA GLN A 64 -7.96 26.37 1.87
C GLN A 64 -9.35 26.92 2.23
N ILE A 65 -10.42 26.34 1.68
CA ILE A 65 -11.79 26.77 1.96
C ILE A 65 -12.10 26.57 3.44
N GLN A 66 -11.64 25.48 4.07
CA GLN A 66 -11.82 25.28 5.51
C GLN A 66 -11.22 26.41 6.36
N GLU A 67 -10.13 27.03 5.90
CA GLU A 67 -9.47 28.14 6.59
C GLU A 67 -10.05 29.51 6.22
N THR A 68 -10.47 29.71 4.97
CA THR A 68 -10.93 31.01 4.46
C THR A 68 -12.44 31.21 4.52
N ASP A 69 -13.22 30.15 4.66
CA ASP A 69 -14.69 30.22 4.72
C ASP A 69 -15.14 30.79 6.08
N LEU A 70 -15.51 32.06 6.06
CA LEU A 70 -16.03 32.84 7.20
C LEU A 70 -17.54 32.63 7.40
N SER A 71 -18.20 31.83 6.56
CA SER A 71 -19.65 31.61 6.68
C SER A 71 -19.99 30.84 7.96
N PRO A 72 -21.10 31.20 8.64
CA PRO A 72 -21.56 30.44 9.80
C PRO A 72 -21.85 28.99 9.38
N GLY A 73 -21.11 28.04 9.96
CA GLY A 73 -21.29 26.61 9.70
C GLY A 73 -20.49 26.04 8.53
N LYS A 74 -19.60 26.81 7.90
CA LYS A 74 -18.73 26.40 6.78
C LYS A 74 -19.49 25.78 5.61
N GLY A 75 -20.45 26.54 5.08
CA GLY A 75 -21.40 26.05 4.07
C GLY A 75 -20.71 25.59 2.79
N GLU A 76 -19.75 26.37 2.30
CA GLU A 76 -19.04 26.08 1.05
C GLU A 76 -18.11 24.87 1.20
N TYR A 77 -17.38 24.79 2.31
CA TYR A 77 -16.56 23.62 2.63
C TYR A 77 -17.40 22.33 2.67
N LYS A 78 -18.50 22.34 3.42
CA LYS A 78 -19.37 21.16 3.58
C LYS A 78 -19.99 20.74 2.25
N TRP A 79 -20.44 21.71 1.46
CA TRP A 79 -21.01 21.45 0.15
C TRP A 79 -20.00 20.75 -0.76
N LEU A 80 -18.79 21.31 -0.91
CA LEU A 80 -17.76 20.75 -1.79
C LEU A 80 -17.28 19.38 -1.27
N TYR A 81 -17.18 19.21 0.04
CA TYR A 81 -16.82 17.93 0.66
C TYR A 81 -17.86 16.84 0.36
N ASN A 82 -19.14 17.14 0.55
CA ASN A 82 -20.22 16.19 0.29
C ASN A 82 -20.32 15.86 -1.20
N PHE A 83 -20.22 16.87 -2.07
CA PHE A 83 -20.21 16.68 -3.52
C PHE A 83 -19.02 15.83 -3.97
N ALA A 84 -17.82 16.06 -3.42
CA ALA A 84 -16.66 15.24 -3.68
C ALA A 84 -16.85 13.78 -3.21
N ALA A 85 -17.46 13.56 -2.04
CA ALA A 85 -17.70 12.23 -1.51
C ALA A 85 -18.64 11.39 -2.38
N THR A 86 -19.60 12.02 -3.08
CA THR A 86 -20.53 11.33 -3.97
C THR A 86 -20.01 11.19 -5.39
N GLU A 87 -19.37 12.24 -5.92
CA GLU A 87 -19.05 12.32 -7.35
C GLU A 87 -17.60 11.92 -7.71
N TYR A 88 -16.67 11.94 -6.76
CA TYR A 88 -15.26 11.66 -7.06
C TYR A 88 -14.98 10.14 -7.11
N GLN A 89 -15.06 9.56 -8.30
CA GLN A 89 -14.82 8.12 -8.55
C GLN A 89 -13.45 7.84 -9.20
N ASN A 90 -12.40 8.50 -8.73
CA ASN A 90 -11.06 8.48 -9.36
C ASN A 90 -11.04 8.94 -10.84
N ARG A 91 -12.10 9.62 -11.30
CA ARG A 91 -12.20 10.22 -12.63
C ARG A 91 -12.15 11.74 -12.50
N GLY A 92 -10.94 12.29 -12.46
CA GLY A 92 -10.69 13.69 -12.17
C GLY A 92 -11.34 14.64 -13.17
N ASP A 93 -11.27 14.34 -14.47
CA ASP A 93 -11.84 15.21 -15.50
C ASP A 93 -13.38 15.19 -15.53
N GLU A 94 -13.99 14.03 -15.29
CA GLU A 94 -15.45 13.94 -15.16
C GLU A 94 -15.94 14.72 -13.94
N PHE A 95 -15.25 14.60 -12.81
CA PHE A 95 -15.56 15.36 -11.60
C PHE A 95 -15.50 16.87 -11.85
N VAL A 96 -14.44 17.38 -12.50
CA VAL A 96 -14.32 18.81 -12.80
C VAL A 96 -15.43 19.28 -13.76
N LYS A 97 -15.79 18.47 -14.76
CA LYS A 97 -16.92 18.79 -15.67
C LYS A 97 -18.24 18.89 -14.90
N LYS A 98 -18.52 17.96 -13.98
CA LYS A 98 -19.72 18.02 -13.12
C LYS A 98 -19.69 19.25 -12.21
N LEU A 99 -18.52 19.63 -11.71
CA LEU A 99 -18.35 20.83 -10.89
C LEU A 99 -18.66 22.13 -11.66
N PHE A 100 -18.30 22.18 -12.95
CA PHE A 100 -18.74 23.28 -13.84
C PHE A 100 -20.24 23.25 -14.11
N ALA A 101 -20.84 22.07 -14.33
CA ALA A 101 -22.27 21.93 -14.56
C ALA A 101 -23.10 22.40 -13.36
N GLU A 102 -22.58 22.22 -12.15
CA GLU A 102 -23.19 22.65 -10.88
C GLU A 102 -23.03 24.16 -10.60
N GLY A 103 -22.45 24.93 -11.54
CA GLY A 103 -22.26 26.38 -11.40
C GLY A 103 -21.12 26.79 -10.47
N ARG A 104 -20.30 25.85 -9.98
CA ARG A 104 -19.17 26.12 -9.08
C ARG A 104 -17.86 26.31 -9.86
N SER A 105 -17.88 27.26 -10.79
CA SER A 105 -16.77 27.52 -11.72
C SER A 105 -15.46 27.94 -11.03
N ASP A 106 -15.50 28.74 -9.96
CA ASP A 106 -14.30 29.16 -9.21
C ASP A 106 -13.55 27.95 -8.62
N HIS A 107 -14.29 27.05 -7.96
CA HIS A 107 -13.74 25.82 -7.41
C HIS A 107 -13.11 24.93 -8.48
N ALA A 108 -13.79 24.79 -9.63
CA ALA A 108 -13.29 24.01 -10.75
C ALA A 108 -12.01 24.60 -11.35
N GLN A 109 -11.98 25.92 -11.59
CA GLN A 109 -10.80 26.61 -12.11
C GLN A 109 -9.62 26.53 -11.14
N ARG A 110 -9.87 26.68 -9.84
CA ARG A 110 -8.85 26.54 -8.81
C ARG A 110 -8.22 25.15 -8.81
N ILE A 111 -9.04 24.09 -8.88
CA ILE A 111 -8.57 22.70 -8.94
C ILE A 111 -7.74 22.48 -10.22
N LEU A 112 -8.20 22.99 -11.36
CA LEU A 112 -7.49 22.91 -12.64
C LEU A 112 -6.12 23.61 -12.59
N ALA A 113 -6.04 24.80 -11.99
CA ALA A 113 -4.77 25.51 -11.84
C ALA A 113 -3.84 24.77 -10.87
N GLN A 114 -4.35 24.33 -9.72
CA GLN A 114 -3.57 23.65 -8.68
C GLN A 114 -3.00 22.32 -9.18
N ARG A 115 -3.77 21.49 -9.90
CA ARG A 115 -3.25 20.20 -10.40
C ARG A 115 -2.05 20.39 -11.34
N VAL A 116 -2.04 21.45 -12.16
CA VAL A 116 -0.90 21.79 -13.03
C VAL A 116 0.31 22.24 -12.22
N VAL A 117 0.12 23.09 -11.21
CA VAL A 117 1.20 23.55 -10.33
C VAL A 117 1.82 22.38 -9.56
N LEU A 118 0.99 21.49 -9.02
CA LEU A 118 1.45 20.29 -8.31
C LEU A 118 2.23 19.36 -9.22
N MET A 119 1.75 19.11 -10.44
CA MET A 119 2.46 18.28 -11.41
C MET A 119 3.79 18.91 -11.81
N ARG A 120 3.85 20.23 -12.03
CA ARG A 120 5.12 20.93 -12.31
C ARG A 120 6.10 20.81 -11.14
N ARG A 121 5.62 20.97 -9.90
CA ARG A 121 6.45 20.83 -8.69
C ARG A 121 6.97 19.40 -8.54
N TRP A 122 6.11 18.40 -8.73
CA TRP A 122 6.49 17.00 -8.67
C TRP A 122 7.47 16.64 -9.78
N ARG A 123 7.23 17.04 -11.03
CA ARG A 123 8.16 16.84 -12.15
C ARG A 123 9.52 17.47 -11.86
N SER A 124 9.53 18.68 -11.30
CA SER A 124 10.78 19.35 -10.91
C SER A 124 11.55 18.55 -9.85
N TYR A 125 10.85 18.06 -8.82
CA TYR A 125 11.43 17.14 -7.83
C TYR A 125 11.92 15.84 -8.47
N PHE A 126 11.13 15.28 -9.40
CA PHE A 126 11.41 13.99 -10.03
C PHE A 126 12.65 14.04 -10.93
N ASN A 127 12.79 15.13 -11.69
CA ASN A 127 13.86 15.31 -12.68
C ASN A 127 15.16 15.90 -12.12
N ARG A 128 15.12 16.66 -11.01
CA ARG A 128 16.31 17.33 -10.43
C ARG A 128 17.23 16.40 -9.61
N GLY A 129 17.10 15.08 -9.74
CA GLY A 129 18.01 14.09 -9.17
C GLY A 129 17.42 13.32 -8.00
N LEU A 130 17.12 12.03 -8.24
CA LEU A 130 16.68 10.98 -7.30
C LEU A 130 15.18 10.64 -7.27
N GLY A 131 14.27 11.31 -7.99
CA GLY A 131 12.85 10.93 -7.94
C GLY A 131 12.57 9.55 -8.56
N GLY A 132 13.07 9.36 -9.78
CA GLY A 132 12.99 8.06 -10.47
C GLY A 132 13.83 6.99 -9.78
N GLU A 133 15.08 7.32 -9.44
CA GLU A 133 15.99 6.39 -8.76
C GLU A 133 15.47 5.97 -7.38
N LYS A 134 14.98 6.90 -6.54
CA LYS A 134 14.36 6.53 -5.25
C LYS A 134 13.06 5.78 -5.42
N ALA A 135 12.29 6.05 -6.48
CA ALA A 135 11.09 5.27 -6.77
C ALA A 135 11.47 3.83 -7.08
N GLN A 136 12.47 3.62 -7.95
CA GLN A 136 13.02 2.30 -8.27
C GLN A 136 13.60 1.61 -7.02
N GLU A 137 14.48 2.27 -6.27
CA GLU A 137 15.09 1.74 -5.04
C GLU A 137 14.02 1.31 -4.03
N LYS A 138 12.93 2.08 -3.92
CA LYS A 138 11.80 1.73 -3.05
C LYS A 138 11.11 0.45 -3.51
N PHE A 139 10.86 0.28 -4.81
CA PHE A 139 10.31 -0.97 -5.35
C PHE A 139 11.23 -2.16 -5.06
N GLU A 140 12.53 -2.03 -5.35
CA GLU A 140 13.52 -3.09 -5.12
C GLU A 140 13.60 -3.48 -3.65
N ARG A 141 13.68 -2.50 -2.75
CA ARG A 141 13.71 -2.73 -1.30
C ARG A 141 12.44 -3.44 -0.82
N THR A 142 11.26 -2.97 -1.22
CA THR A 142 9.99 -3.60 -0.82
C THR A 142 9.87 -5.02 -1.36
N ASN A 143 10.33 -5.29 -2.58
CA ASN A 143 10.35 -6.65 -3.13
C ASN A 143 11.25 -7.57 -2.30
N LEU A 144 12.45 -7.13 -1.93
CA LEU A 144 13.35 -7.90 -1.07
C LEU A 144 12.73 -8.18 0.30
N ASP A 145 12.03 -7.22 0.90
CA ASP A 145 11.37 -7.40 2.19
C ASP A 145 10.22 -8.43 2.11
N ILE A 146 9.43 -8.40 1.03
CA ILE A 146 8.38 -9.40 0.77
C ILE A 146 9.00 -10.80 0.61
N LEU A 147 10.09 -10.92 -0.15
CA LEU A 147 10.79 -12.19 -0.36
C LEU A 147 11.36 -12.74 0.94
N ARG A 148 12.01 -11.90 1.75
CA ARG A 148 12.52 -12.27 3.08
C ARG A 148 11.39 -12.77 3.98
N ALA A 149 10.28 -12.03 4.06
CA ALA A 149 9.13 -12.41 4.88
C ALA A 149 8.52 -13.75 4.42
N THR A 150 8.44 -13.98 3.11
CA THR A 150 7.93 -15.23 2.53
C THR A 150 8.83 -16.42 2.86
N LEU A 151 10.15 -16.22 2.80
CA LEU A 151 11.13 -17.24 3.18
C LEU A 151 11.01 -17.57 4.66
N VAL A 152 10.92 -16.56 5.54
CA VAL A 152 10.77 -16.77 6.99
C VAL A 152 9.49 -17.55 7.30
N CYS A 153 8.32 -17.16 6.79
CA CYS A 153 7.09 -17.93 7.03
C CYS A 153 7.19 -19.36 6.44
N SER A 154 7.96 -19.58 5.36
CA SER A 154 8.15 -20.93 4.79
C SER A 154 9.04 -21.81 5.68
N LEU A 155 10.09 -21.23 6.26
CA LEU A 155 10.97 -21.91 7.22
C LEU A 155 10.20 -22.28 8.48
N GLU A 156 9.46 -21.35 9.06
CA GLU A 156 8.60 -21.59 10.23
C GLU A 156 7.62 -22.75 9.98
N ARG A 157 7.01 -22.81 8.79
CA ARG A 157 6.12 -23.92 8.42
C ARG A 157 6.86 -25.26 8.28
N SER A 158 8.08 -25.26 7.73
CA SER A 158 8.88 -26.50 7.64
C SER A 158 9.37 -26.97 9.00
N THR A 159 9.66 -26.05 9.94
CA THR A 159 10.02 -26.41 11.31
C THR A 159 8.82 -26.94 12.08
N ASP A 160 7.63 -26.36 11.89
CA ASP A 160 6.40 -26.87 12.50
C ASP A 160 6.00 -28.24 11.93
N GLU A 161 6.19 -28.48 10.62
CA GLU A 161 6.02 -29.82 10.00
C GLU A 161 7.04 -30.83 10.58
N SER A 162 8.29 -30.43 10.79
CA SER A 162 9.31 -31.29 11.44
C SER A 162 9.12 -31.50 12.95
N LEU A 163 8.20 -30.75 13.58
CA LEU A 163 7.78 -30.96 14.97
C LEU A 163 6.43 -31.71 15.05
N ALA A 164 5.76 -31.93 13.91
CA ALA A 164 4.48 -32.62 13.80
C ALA A 164 4.60 -34.07 13.29
N GLU A 165 5.77 -34.47 12.78
CA GLU A 165 6.23 -35.86 12.68
C GLU A 165 7.23 -36.04 13.85
N ASP A 166 6.96 -36.71 14.99
CA ASP A 166 6.32 -38.01 15.21
C ASP A 166 5.65 -38.10 16.61
N PRO A 167 4.41 -38.59 16.74
CA PRO A 167 3.91 -39.16 18.01
C PRO A 167 4.40 -40.60 18.27
N ASP A 168 5.08 -41.21 17.30
CA ASP A 168 5.57 -42.60 17.33
C ASP A 168 7.11 -42.72 17.27
N CYS A 169 7.87 -41.62 17.41
CA CYS A 169 9.33 -41.71 17.68
C CYS A 169 9.64 -41.89 19.16
N ALA A 170 8.67 -42.34 19.96
CA ALA A 170 8.99 -43.14 21.13
C ALA A 170 9.48 -44.52 20.64
N ASP A 171 10.63 -44.58 19.96
CA ASP A 171 11.28 -45.85 19.67
C ASP A 171 11.87 -46.37 21.00
N PRO A 172 11.34 -47.50 21.50
CA PRO A 172 11.61 -48.02 22.83
C PRO A 172 12.89 -48.86 22.81
N ASP A 173 14.05 -48.27 22.51
CA ASP A 173 15.31 -48.92 22.85
C ASP A 173 16.48 -47.94 22.90
N MET A 174 16.58 -47.25 24.03
CA MET A 174 17.88 -46.88 24.59
C MET A 174 18.65 -48.16 24.95
N LEU A 175 19.14 -48.90 23.93
CA LEU A 175 20.18 -49.92 24.09
C LEU A 175 21.38 -49.32 24.84
N TYR A 176 21.66 -48.04 24.59
CA TYR A 176 22.65 -47.25 25.32
C TYR A 176 22.36 -47.14 26.83
N ASN A 177 21.11 -46.91 27.26
CA ASN A 177 20.77 -46.89 28.69
C ASN A 177 20.64 -48.28 29.31
N ARG A 178 20.30 -49.30 28.51
CA ARG A 178 20.25 -50.70 28.97
C ARG A 178 21.66 -51.22 29.26
N ILE A 179 22.62 -50.93 28.38
CA ILE A 179 24.04 -51.24 28.56
C ILE A 179 24.63 -50.51 29.78
N LEU A 180 24.24 -49.25 30.02
CA LEU A 180 24.71 -48.52 31.21
C LEU A 180 24.21 -49.14 32.53
N LYS A 181 22.96 -49.61 32.57
CA LYS A 181 22.40 -50.29 33.76
C LYS A 181 23.00 -51.68 33.99
N GLU A 182 23.19 -52.47 32.93
CA GLU A 182 23.76 -53.82 33.06
C GLU A 182 25.21 -53.81 33.57
N ASN A 183 25.96 -52.72 33.38
CA ASN A 183 27.31 -52.57 33.91
C ASN A 183 27.39 -51.91 35.31
N GLU A 184 26.26 -51.43 35.86
CA GLU A 184 26.19 -50.89 37.23
C GLU A 184 25.79 -51.96 38.26
N ASP A 185 25.17 -53.07 37.83
CA ASP A 185 24.65 -54.13 38.72
C ASP A 185 25.63 -55.31 38.95
N ASP A 186 26.85 -55.28 38.37
CA ASP A 186 27.93 -56.28 38.55
C ASP A 186 29.01 -55.86 39.58
N SER A 187 28.66 -55.00 40.56
CA SER A 187 29.49 -54.71 41.76
C SER A 187 28.91 -55.31 43.04
#